data_AF-A0A6L7TPT2-F1
#
_entry.id   AF-A0A6L7TPT2-F1
#
_cell.length_a   1.000
_cell.length_b   1.000
_cell.length_c   1.000
_cell.angle_alpha   90.00
_cell.angle_beta   90.00
_cell.angle_gamma   90.00
#
_symmetry.space_group_name_H-M   'P 1'
#
loop_
_entity.id
_entity.type
_entity.pdbx_description
1 polymer ?
#
loop_
_entity_poly.entity_id
_entity_poly.type
_entity_poly.pdbx_seq_one_letter_code
_entity_poly.pdbx_strand_id
1 'polypeptide(L)'
;MKLDGQVAVITGAGRGIGRAIALAYAREGARLALAARSEPELDETVAAVSELGAEAIAVRTDVTSQIGTERLARRTVERFGRIDVLVNNAGISGPVGPLQDNDIAEWVDTINVNLTGTFLVCRAVVPVMIGQGGGKIINLSGAGVANAWSNMSAYCSSKAAVVRLTEVLAQELEGKGITVNALGPGSVHTSMWEKMTEQAADAGAEFIHELGQRVLSGGGASIDDCAELAVWLASEESGNLTGRIISATADDFRSMSPLIPEIMEGDAYTLRVMKPGYALAQPESGNEANQGIVRDGSPSPDAEFQTASELLRQARIAYYDKADDKACARFLWEATFSSFRQLATQMGHPCEDRAQAEKFAWFLEYDHGGKALHATGMLDFGLGMLEHAEERGLSQDPEFAWTLEEFPLAIKEVTRIAASLSAFAKSVKS
;
A
#
# COMPACT_ATOMS: atom_id res chain seq x y z
N MET A 1 -12.81 -15.99 22.56
CA MET A 1 -12.25 -16.87 21.54
C MET A 1 -13.02 -16.64 20.25
N LYS A 2 -12.43 -15.88 19.33
CA LYS A 2 -13.03 -15.47 18.05
C LYS A 2 -13.03 -16.61 17.02
N LEU A 3 -12.20 -17.63 17.21
CA LEU A 3 -11.96 -18.72 16.26
C LEU A 3 -12.27 -20.09 16.89
N ASP A 4 -13.11 -20.11 17.93
CA ASP A 4 -13.42 -21.33 18.67
C ASP A 4 -14.00 -22.41 17.75
N GLY A 5 -13.40 -23.60 17.80
CA GLY A 5 -13.79 -24.75 16.99
C GLY A 5 -13.41 -24.67 15.51
N GLN A 6 -12.93 -23.53 15.01
CA GLN A 6 -12.48 -23.38 13.62
C GLN A 6 -11.19 -24.17 13.36
N VAL A 7 -11.02 -24.63 12.12
CA VAL A 7 -9.81 -25.31 11.64
C VAL A 7 -9.05 -24.40 10.70
N ALA A 8 -7.82 -24.03 11.06
CA ALA A 8 -6.98 -23.17 10.26
C ALA A 8 -5.76 -23.91 9.70
N VAL A 9 -5.49 -23.72 8.41
CA VAL A 9 -4.25 -24.13 7.73
C VAL A 9 -3.36 -22.90 7.60
N ILE A 10 -2.10 -22.98 8.06
CA ILE A 10 -1.14 -21.89 7.95
C ILE A 10 0.15 -22.39 7.28
N THR A 11 0.50 -21.80 6.14
CA THR A 11 1.77 -22.11 5.44
C THR A 11 2.90 -21.19 5.89
N GLY A 12 4.14 -21.66 5.86
CA GLY A 12 5.28 -20.92 6.42
C GLY A 12 5.19 -20.76 7.95
N ALA A 13 4.55 -21.69 8.65
CA ALA A 13 4.20 -21.57 10.07
C ALA A 13 5.34 -21.88 11.07
N GLY A 14 6.54 -22.25 10.58
CA GLY A 14 7.66 -22.63 11.45
C GLY A 14 8.26 -21.46 12.25
N ARG A 15 8.15 -20.23 11.74
CA ARG A 15 8.81 -19.05 12.35
C ARG A 15 8.16 -17.74 11.93
N GLY A 16 8.63 -16.64 12.52
CA GLY A 16 8.25 -15.27 12.15
C GLY A 16 6.73 -15.07 12.17
N ILE A 17 6.21 -14.36 11.15
CA ILE A 17 4.79 -14.02 11.02
C ILE A 17 3.89 -15.26 11.08
N GLY A 18 4.22 -16.32 10.34
CA GLY A 18 3.41 -17.54 10.33
C GLY A 18 3.27 -18.20 11.70
N ARG A 19 4.36 -18.24 12.49
CA ARG A 19 4.33 -18.72 13.88
C ARG A 19 3.50 -17.79 14.77
N ALA A 20 3.66 -16.47 14.63
CA ALA A 20 2.88 -15.51 15.41
C ALA A 20 1.37 -15.63 15.14
N ILE A 21 0.96 -15.77 13.88
CA ILE A 21 -0.43 -16.02 13.49
C ILE A 21 -0.92 -17.34 14.11
N ALA A 22 -0.13 -18.42 14.05
CA ALA A 22 -0.50 -19.70 14.66
C ALA A 22 -0.74 -19.58 16.17
N LEU A 23 0.14 -18.87 16.89
CA LEU A 23 -0.03 -18.65 18.33
C LEU A 23 -1.24 -17.76 18.65
N ALA A 24 -1.50 -16.73 17.85
CA ALA A 24 -2.69 -15.90 18.01
C ALA A 24 -3.99 -16.71 17.77
N TYR A 25 -4.01 -17.54 16.72
CA TYR A 25 -5.18 -18.39 16.42
C TYR A 25 -5.42 -19.44 17.51
N ALA A 26 -4.34 -20.00 18.07
CA ALA A 26 -4.41 -20.91 19.21
C ALA A 26 -5.05 -20.26 20.44
N ARG A 27 -4.65 -19.03 20.79
CA ARG A 27 -5.26 -18.26 21.89
C ARG A 27 -6.75 -17.99 21.66
N GLU A 28 -7.16 -17.92 20.40
CA GLU A 28 -8.55 -17.69 19.99
C GLU A 28 -9.35 -18.98 19.78
N GLY A 29 -8.81 -20.15 20.14
CA GLY A 29 -9.54 -21.43 20.17
C GLY A 29 -9.50 -22.24 18.88
N ALA A 30 -8.68 -21.86 17.90
CA ALA A 30 -8.58 -22.57 16.64
C ALA A 30 -7.79 -23.88 16.77
N ARG A 31 -8.14 -24.87 15.94
CA ARG A 31 -7.35 -26.08 15.68
C ARG A 31 -6.51 -25.88 14.44
N LEU A 32 -5.24 -26.29 14.46
CA LEU A 32 -4.26 -25.84 13.46
C LEU A 32 -3.63 -26.99 12.66
N ALA A 33 -3.53 -26.81 11.36
CA ALA A 33 -2.60 -27.55 10.51
C ALA A 33 -1.47 -26.61 10.07
N LEU A 34 -0.26 -26.88 10.56
CA LEU A 34 0.91 -26.04 10.36
C LEU A 34 1.80 -26.64 9.28
N ALA A 35 2.10 -25.85 8.25
CA ALA A 35 2.81 -26.30 7.07
C ALA A 35 4.08 -25.48 6.82
N ALA A 36 5.21 -26.16 6.66
CA ALA A 36 6.50 -25.62 6.25
C ALA A 36 7.41 -26.75 5.76
N ARG A 37 8.59 -26.41 5.24
CA ARG A 37 9.57 -27.39 4.78
C ARG A 37 10.39 -27.99 5.94
N SER A 38 10.65 -27.19 6.96
CA SER A 38 11.44 -27.58 8.15
C SER A 38 10.53 -28.25 9.17
N GLU A 39 10.70 -29.56 9.37
CA GLU A 39 10.00 -30.30 10.43
C GLU A 39 10.38 -29.78 11.84
N PRO A 40 11.66 -29.54 12.17
CA PRO A 40 12.01 -29.01 13.51
C PRO A 40 11.32 -27.68 13.85
N GLU A 41 11.28 -26.73 12.90
CA GLU A 41 10.59 -25.44 13.13
C GLU A 41 9.08 -25.63 13.31
N LEU A 42 8.47 -26.61 12.62
CA LEU A 42 7.05 -26.94 12.81
C LEU A 42 6.79 -27.55 14.18
N ASP A 43 7.64 -28.48 14.61
CA ASP A 43 7.50 -29.17 15.89
C ASP A 43 7.59 -28.17 17.06
N GLU A 44 8.48 -27.18 16.97
CA GLU A 44 8.54 -26.07 17.93
C GLU A 44 7.25 -25.24 17.97
N THR A 45 6.69 -24.90 16.81
CA THR A 45 5.42 -24.16 16.78
C THR A 45 4.27 -25.02 17.30
N VAL A 46 4.21 -26.31 16.97
CA VAL A 46 3.18 -27.23 17.51
C VAL A 46 3.27 -27.34 19.02
N ALA A 47 4.47 -27.44 19.58
CA ALA A 47 4.69 -27.46 21.02
C ALA A 47 4.18 -26.17 21.67
N ALA A 48 4.55 -25.01 21.14
CA ALA A 48 4.09 -23.71 21.65
C ALA A 48 2.57 -23.51 21.52
N VAL A 49 1.94 -24.03 20.47
CA VAL A 49 0.48 -24.05 20.32
C VAL A 49 -0.17 -24.96 21.36
N SER A 50 0.43 -26.12 21.62
CA SER A 50 -0.07 -27.10 22.61
C SER A 50 0.02 -26.55 24.04
N GLU A 51 1.05 -25.76 24.36
CA GLU A 51 1.17 -25.04 25.64
C GLU A 51 0.03 -24.03 25.87
N LEU A 52 -0.58 -23.52 24.80
CA LEU A 52 -1.75 -22.64 24.85
C LEU A 52 -3.07 -23.43 24.95
N GLY A 53 -3.03 -24.77 24.97
CA GLY A 53 -4.19 -25.64 25.09
C GLY A 53 -4.92 -25.92 23.77
N ALA A 54 -4.37 -25.48 22.63
CA ALA A 54 -4.95 -25.71 21.31
C ALA A 54 -4.36 -26.96 20.64
N GLU A 55 -5.15 -27.57 19.76
CA GLU A 55 -4.76 -28.77 19.02
C GLU A 55 -4.08 -28.39 17.69
N ALA A 56 -2.90 -28.94 17.43
CA ALA A 56 -2.19 -28.72 16.16
C ALA A 56 -1.57 -29.99 15.58
N ILE A 57 -1.46 -30.03 14.25
CA ILE A 57 -0.64 -31.01 13.52
C ILE A 57 0.41 -30.31 12.66
N ALA A 58 1.62 -30.86 12.63
CA ALA A 58 2.63 -30.49 11.66
C ALA A 58 2.45 -31.30 10.37
N VAL A 59 2.50 -30.63 9.22
CA VAL A 59 2.46 -31.28 7.91
C VAL A 59 3.56 -30.70 7.03
N ARG A 60 4.67 -31.44 6.92
CA ARG A 60 5.78 -31.06 6.05
C ARG A 60 5.30 -30.87 4.61
N THR A 61 5.45 -29.63 4.13
CA THR A 61 4.90 -29.18 2.86
C THR A 61 5.87 -28.22 2.19
N ASP A 62 6.24 -28.54 0.96
CA ASP A 62 6.75 -27.56 0.01
C ASP A 62 5.56 -27.02 -0.79
N VAL A 63 5.30 -25.72 -0.70
CA VAL A 63 4.15 -25.08 -1.36
C VAL A 63 4.27 -25.10 -2.87
N THR A 64 5.49 -25.25 -3.43
CA THR A 64 5.71 -25.39 -4.88
C THR A 64 5.35 -26.78 -5.40
N SER A 65 5.12 -27.75 -4.52
CA SER A 65 4.77 -29.13 -4.87
C SER A 65 3.26 -29.34 -4.81
N GLN A 66 2.64 -29.58 -5.97
CA GLN A 66 1.21 -29.93 -6.04
C GLN A 66 0.84 -31.12 -5.13
N ILE A 67 1.64 -32.19 -5.16
CA ILE A 67 1.41 -33.38 -4.31
C ILE A 67 1.54 -33.01 -2.83
N GLY A 68 2.46 -32.09 -2.51
CA GLY A 68 2.64 -31.55 -1.17
C GLY A 68 1.40 -30.80 -0.67
N THR A 69 0.86 -29.88 -1.47
CA THR A 69 -0.32 -29.07 -1.10
C THR A 69 -1.60 -29.90 -1.04
N GLU A 70 -1.78 -30.86 -1.94
CA GLU A 70 -2.90 -31.81 -1.90
C GLU A 70 -2.84 -32.71 -0.65
N ARG A 71 -1.63 -33.16 -0.26
CA ARG A 71 -1.43 -33.90 0.99
C ARG A 71 -1.74 -33.04 2.21
N LEU A 72 -1.37 -31.75 2.20
CA LEU A 72 -1.68 -30.81 3.28
C LEU A 72 -3.20 -30.72 3.51
N ALA A 73 -3.96 -30.44 2.47
CA ALA A 73 -5.42 -30.34 2.56
C ALA A 73 -6.03 -31.67 3.04
N ARG A 74 -5.62 -32.79 2.43
CA ARG A 74 -6.11 -34.13 2.80
C ARG A 74 -5.84 -34.45 4.28
N ARG A 75 -4.61 -34.29 4.76
CA ARG A 75 -4.23 -34.58 6.15
C ARG A 75 -4.98 -33.71 7.15
N THR A 76 -5.27 -32.46 6.78
CA THR A 76 -6.07 -31.54 7.60
C THR A 76 -7.50 -32.04 7.73
N VAL A 77 -8.14 -32.40 6.60
CA VAL A 77 -9.50 -32.96 6.59
C VAL A 77 -9.57 -34.31 7.32
N GLU A 78 -8.60 -35.20 7.11
CA GLU A 78 -8.53 -36.48 7.83
C GLU A 78 -8.46 -36.28 9.35
N ARG A 79 -7.76 -35.23 9.81
CA ARG A 79 -7.57 -34.97 11.25
C ARG A 79 -8.71 -34.21 11.91
N PHE A 80 -9.28 -33.22 11.22
CA PHE A 80 -10.20 -32.26 11.82
C PHE A 80 -11.57 -32.20 11.13
N GLY A 81 -11.73 -32.84 9.97
CA GLY A 81 -12.97 -32.97 9.21
C GLY A 81 -13.32 -31.80 8.29
N ARG A 82 -12.61 -30.66 8.39
CA ARG A 82 -12.94 -29.40 7.70
C ARG A 82 -11.72 -28.48 7.57
N ILE A 83 -11.83 -27.43 6.77
CA ILE A 83 -10.87 -26.32 6.68
C ILE A 83 -11.65 -25.01 6.62
N ASP A 84 -11.62 -24.23 7.71
CA ASP A 84 -12.38 -22.99 7.85
C ASP A 84 -11.56 -21.77 7.44
N VAL A 85 -10.26 -21.79 7.75
CA VAL A 85 -9.36 -20.68 7.47
C VAL A 85 -8.12 -21.20 6.76
N LEU A 86 -7.69 -20.51 5.71
CA LEU A 86 -6.41 -20.72 5.05
C LEU A 86 -5.58 -19.44 5.13
N VAL A 87 -4.38 -19.52 5.69
CA VAL A 87 -3.39 -18.44 5.67
C VAL A 87 -2.21 -18.85 4.78
N ASN A 88 -2.13 -18.26 3.60
CA ASN A 88 -0.99 -18.40 2.71
C ASN A 88 0.11 -17.40 3.11
N ASN A 89 0.95 -17.80 4.08
CA ASN A 89 2.05 -16.98 4.59
C ASN A 89 3.42 -17.37 4.01
N ALA A 90 3.59 -18.59 3.50
CA ALA A 90 4.87 -19.01 2.92
C ALA A 90 5.36 -18.03 1.82
N GLY A 91 6.60 -17.57 1.94
CA GLY A 91 7.21 -16.67 0.97
C GLY A 91 8.71 -16.46 1.21
N ILE A 92 9.42 -16.02 0.18
CA ILE A 92 10.85 -15.67 0.20
C ILE A 92 11.08 -14.30 -0.43
N SER A 93 12.17 -13.63 -0.03
CA SER A 93 12.59 -12.33 -0.58
C SER A 93 13.12 -12.41 -2.00
N GLY A 94 13.69 -13.55 -2.40
CA GLY A 94 14.40 -13.66 -3.67
C GLY A 94 15.74 -12.92 -3.70
N PRO A 95 16.33 -12.77 -4.89
CA PRO A 95 17.58 -12.05 -5.06
C PRO A 95 17.38 -10.54 -4.87
N VAL A 96 18.36 -9.88 -4.25
CA VAL A 96 18.43 -8.43 -4.09
C VAL A 96 19.48 -7.89 -5.03
N GLY A 97 19.08 -7.00 -5.94
CA GLY A 97 20.00 -6.39 -6.90
C GLY A 97 19.33 -5.87 -8.16
N PRO A 98 20.05 -5.09 -8.99
CA PRO A 98 19.57 -4.64 -10.28
C PRO A 98 19.05 -5.81 -11.13
N LEU A 99 18.03 -5.56 -11.96
CA LEU A 99 17.35 -6.62 -12.70
C LEU A 99 18.31 -7.50 -13.50
N GLN A 100 19.26 -6.87 -14.22
CA GLN A 100 20.21 -7.55 -15.09
C GLN A 100 21.23 -8.44 -14.35
N ASP A 101 21.39 -8.25 -13.05
CA ASP A 101 22.38 -8.97 -12.23
C ASP A 101 21.75 -10.08 -11.39
N ASN A 102 20.41 -10.18 -11.35
CA ASN A 102 19.72 -11.24 -10.62
C ASN A 102 19.90 -12.60 -11.31
N ASP A 103 20.20 -13.63 -10.51
CA ASP A 103 20.16 -15.01 -11.00
C ASP A 103 18.74 -15.38 -11.45
N ILE A 104 18.63 -15.92 -12.67
CA ILE A 104 17.34 -16.25 -13.27
C ILE A 104 16.61 -17.34 -12.47
N ALA A 105 17.33 -18.34 -11.95
CA ALA A 105 16.73 -19.43 -11.21
C ALA A 105 16.21 -18.94 -9.84
N GLU A 106 16.95 -18.10 -9.13
CA GLU A 106 16.48 -17.48 -7.88
C GLU A 106 15.28 -16.55 -8.09
N TRP A 107 15.28 -15.79 -9.19
CA TRP A 107 14.16 -14.93 -9.56
C TRP A 107 12.89 -15.77 -9.82
N VAL A 108 13.02 -16.84 -10.62
CA VAL A 108 11.91 -17.76 -10.93
C VAL A 108 11.45 -18.53 -9.68
N ASP A 109 12.37 -18.96 -8.82
CA ASP A 109 12.03 -19.62 -7.54
C ASP A 109 11.18 -18.71 -6.65
N THR A 110 11.49 -17.41 -6.63
CA THR A 110 10.70 -16.42 -5.89
C THR A 110 9.26 -16.34 -6.40
N ILE A 111 9.06 -16.32 -7.72
CA ILE A 111 7.71 -16.38 -8.32
C ILE A 111 7.03 -17.71 -7.95
N ASN A 112 7.75 -18.83 -8.06
CA ASN A 112 7.19 -20.14 -7.77
C ASN A 112 6.76 -20.29 -6.31
N VAL A 113 7.57 -19.87 -5.36
CA VAL A 113 7.24 -19.96 -3.94
C VAL A 113 6.10 -18.99 -3.58
N ASN A 114 6.23 -17.71 -3.97
CA ASN A 114 5.32 -16.67 -3.50
C ASN A 114 3.97 -16.70 -4.23
N LEU A 115 3.96 -16.92 -5.55
CA LEU A 115 2.75 -16.89 -6.37
C LEU A 115 2.23 -18.29 -6.67
N THR A 116 3.02 -19.12 -7.36
CA THR A 116 2.57 -20.47 -7.77
C THR A 116 2.23 -21.31 -6.53
N GLY A 117 3.01 -21.19 -5.46
CA GLY A 117 2.76 -21.88 -4.20
C GLY A 117 1.44 -21.45 -3.55
N THR A 118 1.17 -20.15 -3.47
CA THR A 118 -0.12 -19.61 -3.02
C THR A 118 -1.28 -20.18 -3.84
N PHE A 119 -1.14 -20.18 -5.17
CA PHE A 119 -2.13 -20.77 -6.07
C PHE A 119 -2.36 -22.27 -5.79
N LEU A 120 -1.30 -23.06 -5.64
CA LEU A 120 -1.39 -24.52 -5.43
C LEU A 120 -2.05 -24.87 -4.09
N VAL A 121 -1.83 -24.07 -3.04
CA VAL A 121 -2.47 -24.26 -1.74
C VAL A 121 -3.95 -23.88 -1.83
N CYS A 122 -4.28 -22.72 -2.43
CA CYS A 122 -5.67 -22.35 -2.70
C CYS A 122 -6.40 -23.44 -3.50
N ARG A 123 -5.79 -23.92 -4.59
CA ARG A 123 -6.36 -24.99 -5.43
C ARG A 123 -6.65 -26.28 -4.65
N ALA A 124 -5.82 -26.61 -3.66
CA ALA A 124 -6.02 -27.79 -2.83
C ALA A 124 -7.13 -27.61 -1.76
N VAL A 125 -7.30 -26.39 -1.24
CA VAL A 125 -8.21 -26.09 -0.11
C VAL A 125 -9.61 -25.64 -0.58
N VAL A 126 -9.71 -24.87 -1.66
CA VAL A 126 -10.97 -24.31 -2.17
C VAL A 126 -12.05 -25.38 -2.37
N PRO A 127 -11.78 -26.57 -2.95
CA PRO A 127 -12.81 -27.61 -3.08
C PRO A 127 -13.38 -28.08 -1.73
N VAL A 128 -12.57 -28.11 -0.67
CA VAL A 128 -13.01 -28.45 0.69
C VAL A 128 -13.96 -27.37 1.20
N MET A 129 -13.55 -26.10 1.12
CA MET A 129 -14.35 -24.95 1.55
C MET A 129 -15.69 -24.86 0.81
N ILE A 130 -15.69 -25.09 -0.51
CA ILE A 130 -16.92 -25.15 -1.32
C ILE A 130 -17.82 -26.29 -0.84
N GLY A 131 -17.25 -27.48 -0.60
CA GLY A 131 -18.00 -28.65 -0.15
C GLY A 131 -18.67 -28.46 1.23
N GLN A 132 -18.04 -27.70 2.13
CA GLN A 132 -18.60 -27.37 3.45
C GLN A 132 -19.48 -26.10 3.45
N GLY A 133 -19.53 -25.34 2.36
CA GLY A 133 -20.37 -24.15 2.21
C GLY A 133 -19.79 -22.84 2.77
N GLY A 134 -18.48 -22.77 3.00
CA GLY A 134 -17.83 -21.52 3.37
C GLY A 134 -16.40 -21.67 3.91
N GLY A 135 -15.72 -20.53 4.04
CA GLY A 135 -14.36 -20.44 4.57
C GLY A 135 -13.75 -19.05 4.39
N LYS A 136 -12.56 -18.83 4.94
CA LYS A 136 -11.82 -17.57 4.80
C LYS A 136 -10.39 -17.83 4.34
N ILE A 137 -9.98 -17.18 3.26
CA ILE A 137 -8.63 -17.27 2.71
C ILE A 137 -7.92 -15.93 2.92
N ILE A 138 -6.74 -15.99 3.51
CA ILE A 138 -5.88 -14.84 3.82
C ILE A 138 -4.55 -15.06 3.11
N ASN A 139 -4.24 -14.21 2.14
CA ASN A 139 -2.99 -14.26 1.40
C ASN A 139 -2.05 -13.17 1.92
N LEU A 140 -0.83 -13.53 2.33
CA LEU A 140 0.14 -12.53 2.75
C LEU A 140 0.64 -11.77 1.53
N SER A 141 0.29 -10.50 1.46
CA SER A 141 0.88 -9.57 0.51
C SER A 141 2.27 -9.14 1.01
N GLY A 142 2.81 -8.06 0.47
CA GLY A 142 4.07 -7.49 0.93
C GLY A 142 4.12 -6.00 0.64
N ALA A 143 5.06 -5.31 1.28
CA ALA A 143 5.26 -3.88 1.07
C ALA A 143 5.52 -3.49 -0.40
N GLY A 144 5.98 -4.44 -1.21
CA GLY A 144 6.13 -4.33 -2.66
C GLY A 144 4.83 -4.10 -3.47
N VAL A 145 3.65 -4.13 -2.83
CA VAL A 145 2.36 -3.85 -3.48
C VAL A 145 2.07 -2.35 -3.51
N ALA A 146 2.24 -1.66 -2.37
CA ALA A 146 2.00 -0.22 -2.27
C ALA A 146 3.19 0.60 -2.79
N ASN A 147 4.41 0.07 -2.65
CA ASN A 147 5.64 0.74 -3.06
C ASN A 147 6.45 -0.18 -3.97
N ALA A 148 6.78 0.27 -5.18
CA ALA A 148 7.78 -0.39 -5.98
C ALA A 148 9.16 -0.12 -5.35
N TRP A 149 9.92 -1.18 -5.07
CA TRP A 149 11.27 -1.07 -4.54
C TRP A 149 12.28 -1.42 -5.62
N SER A 150 13.24 -0.51 -5.84
CA SER A 150 14.41 -0.86 -6.65
C SER A 150 15.10 -2.08 -6.04
N ASN A 151 15.76 -2.86 -6.88
CA ASN A 151 16.53 -4.04 -6.47
C ASN A 151 15.71 -5.23 -5.93
N MET A 152 14.37 -5.15 -5.90
CA MET A 152 13.49 -6.20 -5.37
C MET A 152 12.49 -6.73 -6.41
N SER A 153 12.90 -6.82 -7.68
CA SER A 153 11.98 -7.08 -8.80
C SER A 153 11.17 -8.37 -8.64
N ALA A 154 11.82 -9.49 -8.28
CA ALA A 154 11.16 -10.78 -8.09
C ALA A 154 10.09 -10.71 -6.99
N TYR A 155 10.46 -10.15 -5.84
CA TYR A 155 9.57 -10.03 -4.68
C TYR A 155 8.36 -9.14 -4.97
N CYS A 156 8.60 -7.90 -5.43
CA CYS A 156 7.55 -6.93 -5.71
C CYS A 156 6.58 -7.46 -6.77
N SER A 157 7.08 -8.02 -7.87
CA SER A 157 6.24 -8.64 -8.90
C SER A 157 5.41 -9.80 -8.33
N SER A 158 6.02 -10.68 -7.54
CA SER A 158 5.30 -11.81 -6.93
C SER A 158 4.17 -11.37 -5.99
N LYS A 159 4.41 -10.37 -5.13
CA LYS A 159 3.43 -9.91 -4.13
C LYS A 159 2.31 -9.09 -4.76
N ALA A 160 2.60 -8.29 -5.79
CA ALA A 160 1.56 -7.65 -6.62
C ALA A 160 0.67 -8.70 -7.31
N ALA A 161 1.26 -9.78 -7.83
CA ALA A 161 0.50 -10.87 -8.45
C ALA A 161 -0.39 -11.62 -7.44
N VAL A 162 0.09 -11.85 -6.21
CA VAL A 162 -0.72 -12.47 -5.13
C VAL A 162 -1.95 -11.63 -4.79
N VAL A 163 -1.81 -10.30 -4.78
CA VAL A 163 -2.95 -9.40 -4.58
C VAL A 163 -3.96 -9.52 -5.72
N ARG A 164 -3.50 -9.52 -6.98
CA ARG A 164 -4.42 -9.73 -8.10
C ARG A 164 -5.09 -11.10 -8.06
N LEU A 165 -4.36 -12.15 -7.68
CA LEU A 165 -4.91 -13.49 -7.47
C LEU A 165 -6.00 -13.49 -6.39
N THR A 166 -5.79 -12.74 -5.31
CA THR A 166 -6.77 -12.58 -4.21
C THR A 166 -8.08 -11.98 -4.73
N GLU A 167 -8.01 -10.90 -5.50
CA GLU A 167 -9.19 -10.24 -6.07
C GLU A 167 -9.94 -11.12 -7.09
N VAL A 168 -9.21 -11.84 -7.93
CA VAL A 168 -9.80 -12.75 -8.92
C VAL A 168 -10.49 -13.91 -8.21
N LEU A 169 -9.82 -14.53 -7.24
CA LEU A 169 -10.38 -15.67 -6.51
C LEU A 169 -11.59 -15.26 -5.65
N ALA A 170 -11.60 -14.04 -5.10
CA ALA A 170 -12.77 -13.48 -4.42
C ALA A 170 -14.00 -13.40 -5.35
N GLN A 171 -13.81 -13.03 -6.63
CA GLN A 171 -14.90 -12.99 -7.62
C GLN A 171 -15.31 -14.40 -8.07
N GLU A 172 -14.36 -15.30 -8.29
CA GLU A 172 -14.66 -16.69 -8.67
C GLU A 172 -15.45 -17.45 -7.59
N LEU A 173 -15.28 -17.06 -6.32
CA LEU A 173 -15.93 -17.68 -5.17
C LEU A 173 -17.16 -16.92 -4.66
N GLU A 174 -17.64 -15.92 -5.41
CA GLU A 174 -18.86 -15.21 -5.09
C GLU A 174 -20.05 -16.18 -4.92
N GLY A 175 -20.84 -15.96 -3.86
CA GLY A 175 -21.98 -16.81 -3.52
C GLY A 175 -21.62 -18.20 -2.98
N LYS A 176 -20.33 -18.51 -2.75
CA LYS A 176 -19.89 -19.78 -2.15
C LYS A 176 -19.68 -19.73 -0.62
N GLY A 177 -19.97 -18.58 0.00
CA GLY A 177 -19.71 -18.36 1.42
C GLY A 177 -18.21 -18.28 1.75
N ILE A 178 -17.35 -18.04 0.75
CA ILE A 178 -15.90 -17.96 0.93
C ILE A 178 -15.43 -16.53 0.70
N THR A 179 -14.68 -15.98 1.65
CA THR A 179 -14.00 -14.69 1.48
C THR A 179 -12.52 -14.89 1.21
N VAL A 180 -11.93 -14.02 0.39
CA VAL A 180 -10.51 -14.06 0.05
C VAL A 180 -9.93 -12.66 0.20
N ASN A 181 -9.05 -12.43 1.15
CA ASN A 181 -8.42 -11.12 1.37
C ASN A 181 -6.90 -11.24 1.43
N ALA A 182 -6.23 -10.12 1.17
CA ALA A 182 -4.80 -9.98 1.27
C ALA A 182 -4.44 -9.21 2.55
N LEU A 183 -3.44 -9.72 3.27
CA LEU A 183 -2.91 -9.11 4.50
C LEU A 183 -1.54 -8.50 4.20
N GLY A 184 -1.41 -7.18 4.34
CA GLY A 184 -0.14 -6.47 4.30
C GLY A 184 0.50 -6.37 5.69
N PRO A 185 1.56 -7.15 6.00
CA PRO A 185 2.09 -7.22 7.36
C PRO A 185 2.92 -5.98 7.78
N GLY A 186 3.31 -5.14 6.82
CA GLY A 186 4.38 -4.15 7.03
C GLY A 186 5.77 -4.79 7.09
N SER A 187 6.78 -4.00 7.42
CA SER A 187 8.17 -4.46 7.54
C SER A 187 8.45 -5.02 8.93
N VAL A 188 8.03 -6.26 9.19
CA VAL A 188 8.18 -6.95 10.48
C VAL A 188 9.59 -7.50 10.67
N HIS A 189 10.19 -7.31 11.85
CA HIS A 189 11.50 -7.89 12.20
C HIS A 189 11.44 -9.43 12.14
N THR A 190 12.07 -9.99 11.11
CA THR A 190 12.19 -11.44 10.89
C THR A 190 13.54 -11.77 10.23
N SER A 191 13.93 -13.04 10.26
CA SER A 191 15.09 -13.57 9.51
C SER A 191 15.11 -13.24 8.01
N MET A 192 13.96 -12.88 7.40
CA MET A 192 13.92 -12.41 6.01
C MET A 192 14.67 -11.09 5.86
N TRP A 193 14.53 -10.16 6.81
CA TRP A 193 15.22 -8.88 6.79
C TRP A 193 16.71 -9.01 7.05
N GLU A 194 17.15 -9.96 7.89
CA GLU A 194 18.57 -10.27 8.08
C GLU A 194 19.23 -10.59 6.73
N LYS A 195 18.68 -11.56 6.00
CA LYS A 195 19.18 -11.96 4.68
C LYS A 195 19.10 -10.81 3.65
N MET A 196 17.98 -10.10 3.59
CA MET A 196 17.81 -8.99 2.65
C MET A 196 18.82 -7.87 2.92
N THR A 197 19.12 -7.57 4.18
CA THR A 197 20.07 -6.51 4.57
C THR A 197 21.48 -6.84 4.14
N GLU A 198 21.91 -8.09 4.32
CA GLU A 198 23.21 -8.60 3.88
C GLU A 198 23.33 -8.55 2.35
N GLN A 199 22.36 -9.14 1.63
CA GLN A 199 22.37 -9.13 0.16
C GLN A 199 22.30 -7.71 -0.42
N ALA A 200 21.57 -6.80 0.23
CA ALA A 200 21.50 -5.41 -0.19
C ALA A 200 22.84 -4.68 -0.05
N ALA A 201 23.62 -4.98 0.99
CA ALA A 201 24.97 -4.42 1.15
C ALA A 201 25.88 -4.86 0.00
N ASP A 202 25.86 -6.16 -0.32
CA ASP A 202 26.69 -6.73 -1.40
C ASP A 202 26.31 -6.19 -2.79
N ALA A 203 25.01 -5.95 -3.00
CA ALA A 203 24.47 -5.47 -4.27
C ALA A 203 24.47 -3.94 -4.43
N GLY A 204 24.93 -3.19 -3.42
CA GLY A 204 24.86 -1.72 -3.42
C GLY A 204 23.42 -1.17 -3.41
N ALA A 205 22.46 -1.93 -2.91
CA ALA A 205 21.06 -1.54 -2.82
C ALA A 205 20.79 -0.73 -1.53
N GLU A 206 21.29 0.50 -1.48
CA GLU A 206 21.32 1.36 -0.28
C GLU A 206 19.97 1.46 0.42
N PHE A 207 18.89 1.74 -0.32
CA PHE A 207 17.55 1.86 0.25
C PHE A 207 17.09 0.60 1.00
N ILE A 208 17.31 -0.59 0.42
CA ILE A 208 16.92 -1.86 1.05
C ILE A 208 17.79 -2.15 2.26
N HIS A 209 19.09 -1.84 2.17
CA HIS A 209 20.02 -2.02 3.28
C HIS A 209 19.64 -1.15 4.48
N GLU A 210 19.41 0.15 4.27
CA GLU A 210 19.01 1.09 5.34
C GLU A 210 17.67 0.72 5.96
N LEU A 211 16.69 0.36 5.12
CA LEU A 211 15.38 -0.11 5.60
C LEU A 211 15.53 -1.36 6.45
N GLY A 212 16.39 -2.30 6.03
CA GLY A 212 16.71 -3.51 6.77
C GLY A 212 17.34 -3.23 8.13
N GLN A 213 18.35 -2.35 8.19
CA GLN A 213 18.96 -1.91 9.45
C GLN A 213 17.92 -1.33 10.42
N ARG A 214 17.03 -0.46 9.92
CA ARG A 214 15.96 0.13 10.72
C ARG A 214 15.01 -0.92 11.28
N VAL A 215 14.60 -1.89 10.46
CA VAL A 215 13.68 -2.95 10.87
C VAL A 215 14.33 -3.84 11.94
N LEU A 216 15.58 -4.25 11.73
CA LEU A 216 16.33 -5.10 12.65
C LEU A 216 16.67 -4.38 13.97
N SER A 217 16.81 -3.06 13.96
CA SER A 217 17.03 -2.24 15.16
C SER A 217 15.76 -1.93 15.95
N GLY A 218 14.61 -2.49 15.57
CA GLY A 218 13.33 -2.32 16.27
C GLY A 218 12.40 -1.23 15.70
N GLY A 219 12.76 -0.58 14.59
CA GLY A 219 11.90 0.36 13.86
C GLY A 219 10.99 -0.32 12.82
N GLY A 220 10.76 -1.63 12.97
CA GLY A 220 9.87 -2.41 12.12
C GLY A 220 8.40 -2.37 12.55
N ALA A 221 7.53 -2.93 11.72
CA ALA A 221 6.13 -3.15 12.04
C ALA A 221 5.96 -4.16 13.17
N SER A 222 4.90 -3.98 13.98
CA SER A 222 4.55 -4.92 15.05
C SER A 222 4.10 -6.26 14.47
N ILE A 223 4.72 -7.34 14.94
CA ILE A 223 4.28 -8.70 14.59
C ILE A 223 2.92 -9.02 15.20
N ASP A 224 2.59 -8.40 16.34
CA ASP A 224 1.32 -8.61 17.03
C ASP A 224 0.17 -7.95 16.26
N ASP A 225 0.37 -6.75 15.69
CA ASP A 225 -0.63 -6.12 14.81
C ASP A 225 -0.93 -7.00 13.59
N CYS A 226 0.10 -7.63 13.02
CA CYS A 226 -0.08 -8.56 11.92
C CYS A 226 -0.87 -9.81 12.35
N ALA A 227 -0.61 -10.35 13.53
CA ALA A 227 -1.31 -11.51 14.06
C ALA A 227 -2.78 -11.18 14.42
N GLU A 228 -3.02 -9.99 14.99
CA GLU A 228 -4.35 -9.48 15.28
C GLU A 228 -5.18 -9.25 14.02
N LEU A 229 -4.59 -8.67 12.97
CA LEU A 229 -5.27 -8.52 11.67
C LEU A 229 -5.63 -9.88 11.07
N ALA A 230 -4.74 -10.87 11.16
CA ALA A 230 -5.05 -12.22 10.71
C ALA A 230 -6.24 -12.81 11.47
N VAL A 231 -6.28 -12.66 12.80
CA VAL A 231 -7.41 -13.11 13.64
C VAL A 231 -8.70 -12.40 13.21
N TRP A 232 -8.65 -11.08 13.02
CA TRP A 232 -9.82 -10.31 12.59
C TRP A 232 -10.35 -10.79 11.23
N LEU A 233 -9.46 -10.94 10.24
CA LEU A 233 -9.80 -11.46 8.90
C LEU A 233 -10.35 -12.89 8.94
N ALA A 234 -9.93 -13.72 9.90
CA ALA A 234 -10.43 -15.07 10.10
C ALA A 234 -11.78 -15.14 10.85
N SER A 235 -12.08 -14.13 11.66
CA SER A 235 -13.27 -14.09 12.50
C SER A 235 -14.53 -13.63 11.75
N GLU A 236 -15.67 -13.75 12.41
CA GLU A 236 -16.95 -13.17 11.96
C GLU A 236 -16.93 -11.63 11.87
N GLU A 237 -16.00 -10.96 12.54
CA GLU A 237 -15.92 -9.49 12.53
C GLU A 237 -15.55 -8.91 11.16
N SER A 238 -14.85 -9.69 10.33
CA SER A 238 -14.58 -9.33 8.93
C SER A 238 -15.76 -9.62 7.99
N GLY A 239 -16.84 -10.23 8.49
CA GLY A 239 -18.09 -10.45 7.76
C GLY A 239 -17.89 -10.99 6.34
N ASN A 240 -18.48 -10.27 5.38
CA ASN A 240 -18.40 -10.52 3.93
C ASN A 240 -17.28 -9.72 3.23
N LEU A 241 -16.35 -9.10 3.96
CA LEU A 241 -15.20 -8.43 3.36
C LEU A 241 -14.46 -9.45 2.48
N THR A 242 -14.31 -9.15 1.20
CA THR A 242 -13.63 -10.04 0.25
C THR A 242 -12.99 -9.25 -0.88
N GLY A 243 -11.92 -9.78 -1.45
CA GLY A 243 -11.14 -9.16 -2.52
C GLY A 243 -10.40 -7.89 -2.10
N ARG A 244 -10.14 -7.68 -0.80
CA ARG A 244 -9.48 -6.47 -0.28
C ARG A 244 -8.07 -6.73 0.21
N ILE A 245 -7.23 -5.69 0.16
CA ILE A 245 -5.88 -5.65 0.70
C ILE A 245 -5.91 -4.78 1.95
N ILE A 246 -5.73 -5.40 3.11
CA ILE A 246 -5.75 -4.69 4.40
C ILE A 246 -4.34 -4.71 4.99
N SER A 247 -3.84 -3.53 5.36
CA SER A 247 -2.54 -3.31 5.97
C SER A 247 -2.64 -3.32 7.49
N ALA A 248 -1.81 -4.13 8.14
CA ALA A 248 -1.72 -4.17 9.61
C ALA A 248 -1.21 -2.85 10.21
N THR A 249 -0.52 -2.03 9.40
CA THR A 249 0.12 -0.80 9.89
C THR A 249 -0.50 0.48 9.35
N ALA A 250 -1.12 0.43 8.17
CA ALA A 250 -1.67 1.62 7.51
C ALA A 250 -3.18 1.78 7.72
N ASP A 251 -3.90 0.67 7.98
CA ASP A 251 -5.35 0.67 8.05
C ASP A 251 -5.82 0.42 9.49
N ASP A 252 -6.82 1.19 9.94
CA ASP A 252 -7.49 0.94 11.21
C ASP A 252 -8.53 -0.18 11.08
N PHE A 253 -8.04 -1.41 10.88
CA PHE A 253 -8.90 -2.59 10.73
C PHE A 253 -9.78 -2.86 11.97
N ARG A 254 -9.37 -2.36 13.15
CA ARG A 254 -10.11 -2.53 14.41
C ARG A 254 -11.45 -1.78 14.40
N SER A 255 -11.53 -0.69 13.62
CA SER A 255 -12.75 0.11 13.44
C SER A 255 -13.46 -0.17 12.11
N MET A 256 -12.99 -1.14 11.32
CA MET A 256 -13.43 -1.32 9.93
C MET A 256 -14.75 -2.09 9.79
N SER A 257 -15.12 -2.94 10.74
CA SER A 257 -16.30 -3.83 10.63
C SER A 257 -17.61 -3.10 10.26
N PRO A 258 -17.95 -1.93 10.84
CA PRO A 258 -19.16 -1.19 10.46
C PRO A 258 -19.11 -0.60 9.04
N LEU A 259 -17.91 -0.41 8.48
CA LEU A 259 -17.68 0.20 7.16
C LEU A 259 -17.66 -0.83 6.03
N ILE A 260 -17.67 -2.13 6.34
CA ILE A 260 -17.58 -3.20 5.35
C ILE A 260 -18.65 -3.08 4.25
N PRO A 261 -19.94 -2.77 4.52
CA PRO A 261 -20.92 -2.60 3.45
C PRO A 261 -20.51 -1.53 2.42
N GLU A 262 -20.05 -0.36 2.88
CA GLU A 262 -19.59 0.73 2.03
C GLU A 262 -18.30 0.35 1.27
N ILE A 263 -17.35 -0.30 1.95
CA ILE A 263 -16.13 -0.81 1.33
C ILE A 263 -16.46 -1.79 0.19
N MET A 264 -17.47 -2.63 0.39
CA MET A 264 -17.89 -3.65 -0.56
C MET A 264 -18.69 -3.09 -1.75
N GLU A 265 -19.29 -1.91 -1.63
CA GLU A 265 -19.95 -1.19 -2.73
C GLU A 265 -18.95 -0.57 -3.73
N GLY A 266 -17.75 -0.22 -3.26
CA GLY A 266 -16.71 0.44 -4.05
C GLY A 266 -15.51 -0.45 -4.40
N ASP A 267 -14.44 0.20 -4.88
CA ASP A 267 -13.15 -0.42 -5.18
C ASP A 267 -12.05 -0.06 -4.15
N ALA A 268 -12.46 0.51 -3.01
CA ALA A 268 -11.57 0.78 -1.87
C ALA A 268 -10.81 -0.50 -1.48
N TYR A 269 -9.52 -0.36 -1.17
CA TYR A 269 -8.62 -1.46 -0.81
C TYR A 269 -8.41 -2.52 -1.90
N THR A 270 -8.66 -2.19 -3.18
CA THR A 270 -8.30 -3.04 -4.33
C THR A 270 -7.07 -2.48 -5.06
N LEU A 271 -6.35 -3.34 -5.76
CA LEU A 271 -5.25 -2.96 -6.64
C LEU A 271 -5.83 -2.31 -7.89
N ARG A 272 -5.96 -0.99 -7.88
CA ARG A 272 -6.36 -0.21 -9.04
C ARG A 272 -5.35 0.88 -9.31
N VAL A 273 -4.95 0.98 -10.57
CA VAL A 273 -4.52 2.26 -11.11
C VAL A 273 -5.79 3.10 -11.14
N MET A 274 -5.80 4.25 -10.45
CA MET A 274 -6.89 5.22 -10.56
C MET A 274 -7.27 5.33 -12.03
N LYS A 275 -8.47 4.86 -12.41
CA LYS A 275 -8.95 5.07 -13.77
C LYS A 275 -9.20 6.57 -13.87
N PRO A 276 -8.42 7.34 -14.65
CA PRO A 276 -8.83 8.69 -14.96
C PRO A 276 -10.06 8.52 -15.84
N GLY A 277 -11.26 8.63 -15.27
CA GLY A 277 -12.42 8.85 -16.10
C GLY A 277 -12.17 10.12 -16.90
N TYR A 278 -12.37 10.10 -18.22
CA TYR A 278 -12.66 11.34 -18.96
C TYR A 278 -11.56 12.43 -19.04
N ALA A 279 -10.30 12.10 -19.37
CA ALA A 279 -9.30 13.14 -19.68
C ALA A 279 -8.44 12.90 -20.95
N LEU A 280 -8.88 12.04 -21.86
CA LEU A 280 -8.30 11.92 -23.22
C LEU A 280 -9.33 11.82 -24.35
N ALA A 281 -10.63 11.99 -24.07
CA ALA A 281 -11.65 12.13 -25.10
C ALA A 281 -12.38 13.45 -24.91
N GLN A 282 -12.24 14.35 -25.89
CA GLN A 282 -13.09 15.54 -25.96
C GLN A 282 -14.55 15.09 -26.10
N PRO A 283 -15.49 15.58 -25.27
CA PRO A 283 -16.89 15.44 -25.59
C PRO A 283 -17.28 16.60 -26.51
N GLU A 284 -17.51 16.27 -27.79
CA GLU A 284 -18.52 17.01 -28.54
C GLU A 284 -19.85 16.90 -27.78
N SER A 285 -20.45 18.07 -27.55
CA SER A 285 -21.82 18.34 -27.07
C SER A 285 -22.77 17.16 -26.85
N GLY A 286 -23.31 17.03 -25.62
CA GLY A 286 -24.59 16.35 -25.41
C GLY A 286 -24.93 15.91 -23.98
N ASN A 287 -25.76 16.73 -23.31
CA ASN A 287 -26.70 16.42 -22.21
C ASN A 287 -26.22 15.99 -20.81
N GLU A 288 -26.31 17.00 -19.92
CA GLU A 288 -27.02 17.05 -18.62
C GLU A 288 -27.41 15.73 -17.90
N ALA A 289 -26.86 15.51 -16.70
CA ALA A 289 -27.60 15.53 -15.42
C ALA A 289 -26.77 14.95 -14.26
N ASN A 290 -26.28 15.80 -13.35
CA ASN A 290 -26.63 15.74 -11.91
C ASN A 290 -25.88 16.84 -11.14
N GLN A 291 -26.62 17.86 -10.70
CA GLN A 291 -26.16 18.90 -9.80
C GLN A 291 -26.38 18.46 -8.34
N GLY A 292 -25.30 18.41 -7.56
CA GLY A 292 -25.35 18.36 -6.09
C GLY A 292 -24.80 19.66 -5.51
N ILE A 293 -25.67 20.67 -5.37
CA ILE A 293 -25.36 21.96 -4.72
C ILE A 293 -25.73 21.87 -3.23
N VAL A 294 -24.79 22.20 -2.34
CA VAL A 294 -25.05 22.39 -0.91
C VAL A 294 -25.77 23.73 -0.68
N ARG A 295 -26.76 23.72 0.22
CA ARG A 295 -27.62 24.85 0.60
C ARG A 295 -26.87 25.89 1.45
N ASP A 296 -26.08 26.75 0.83
CA ASP A 296 -25.91 28.17 1.20
C ASP A 296 -25.16 29.00 0.14
N GLY A 297 -24.71 28.39 -0.95
CA GLY A 297 -24.02 29.09 -2.04
C GLY A 297 -22.54 29.34 -1.78
N SER A 298 -21.98 28.87 -0.67
CA SER A 298 -20.55 28.68 -0.51
C SER A 298 -20.15 27.27 -1.00
N PRO A 299 -19.04 27.13 -1.75
CA PRO A 299 -18.52 25.82 -2.13
C PRO A 299 -18.15 25.03 -0.87
N SER A 300 -18.46 23.73 -0.84
CA SER A 300 -17.95 22.87 0.23
C SER A 300 -16.41 22.88 0.19
N PRO A 301 -15.73 22.67 1.34
CA PRO A 301 -14.27 22.57 1.36
C PRO A 301 -13.77 21.63 0.26
N ASP A 302 -14.44 20.50 0.06
CA ASP A 302 -14.15 19.51 -0.99
C ASP A 302 -14.27 20.04 -2.42
N ALA A 303 -15.19 20.98 -2.67
CA ALA A 303 -15.33 21.63 -3.99
C ALA A 303 -14.25 22.68 -4.24
N GLU A 304 -13.80 23.43 -3.22
CA GLU A 304 -12.62 24.30 -3.32
C GLU A 304 -11.34 23.47 -3.48
N PHE A 305 -11.23 22.32 -2.78
CA PHE A 305 -10.11 21.37 -2.86
C PHE A 305 -9.95 20.75 -4.25
N GLN A 306 -11.04 20.28 -4.86
CA GLN A 306 -11.00 19.77 -6.23
C GLN A 306 -10.62 20.85 -7.25
N THR A 307 -11.05 22.09 -7.01
CA THR A 307 -10.75 23.24 -7.89
C THR A 307 -9.27 23.63 -7.83
N ALA A 308 -8.64 23.64 -6.65
CA ALA A 308 -7.22 23.98 -6.50
C ALA A 308 -6.28 22.92 -7.11
N SER A 309 -6.60 21.64 -6.93
CA SER A 309 -5.81 20.53 -7.49
C SER A 309 -5.89 20.50 -9.03
N GLU A 310 -7.07 20.77 -9.59
CA GLU A 310 -7.28 20.89 -11.03
C GLU A 310 -6.55 22.12 -11.63
N LEU A 311 -6.50 23.24 -10.89
CA LEU A 311 -5.75 24.42 -11.31
C LEU A 311 -4.23 24.21 -11.32
N LEU A 312 -3.68 23.52 -10.33
CA LEU A 312 -2.26 23.14 -10.30
C LEU A 312 -1.91 22.21 -11.45
N ARG A 313 -2.82 21.28 -11.78
CA ARG A 313 -2.69 20.40 -12.95
C ARG A 313 -2.70 21.20 -14.25
N GLN A 314 -3.59 22.18 -14.40
CA GLN A 314 -3.65 23.04 -15.58
C GLN A 314 -2.43 23.96 -15.71
N ALA A 315 -1.93 24.51 -14.59
CA ALA A 315 -0.70 25.30 -14.56
C ALA A 315 0.54 24.47 -14.95
N ARG A 316 0.62 23.21 -14.49
CA ARG A 316 1.66 22.25 -14.87
C ARG A 316 1.61 21.89 -16.35
N ILE A 317 0.41 21.65 -16.89
CA ILE A 317 0.24 21.38 -18.32
C ILE A 317 0.62 22.61 -19.15
N ALA A 318 0.16 23.81 -18.78
CA ALA A 318 0.51 25.05 -19.47
C ALA A 318 2.01 25.36 -19.42
N TYR A 319 2.70 25.03 -18.31
CA TYR A 319 4.15 25.15 -18.16
C TYR A 319 4.91 24.22 -19.10
N TYR A 320 4.56 22.93 -19.14
CA TYR A 320 5.25 21.95 -19.99
C TYR A 320 4.93 22.10 -21.48
N ASP A 321 3.72 22.57 -21.82
CA ASP A 321 3.29 22.81 -23.20
C ASP A 321 3.91 24.11 -23.80
N LYS A 322 4.37 25.02 -22.94
CA LYS A 322 5.09 26.26 -23.31
C LYS A 322 6.52 26.31 -22.78
N ALA A 323 7.15 25.15 -22.52
CA ALA A 323 8.43 25.01 -21.82
C ALA A 323 9.65 25.73 -22.46
N ASP A 324 9.50 26.29 -23.67
CA ASP A 324 10.53 27.11 -24.32
C ASP A 324 10.37 28.63 -24.07
N ASP A 325 9.32 29.05 -23.34
CA ASP A 325 9.07 30.45 -22.98
C ASP A 325 9.54 30.75 -21.55
N LYS A 326 10.75 31.31 -21.45
CA LYS A 326 11.42 31.71 -20.20
C LYS A 326 10.56 32.66 -19.34
N ALA A 327 9.67 33.43 -19.96
CA ALA A 327 8.79 34.37 -19.27
C ALA A 327 7.73 33.58 -18.47
N CYS A 328 7.02 32.64 -19.11
CA CYS A 328 6.01 31.84 -18.43
C CYS A 328 6.56 31.11 -17.19
N ALA A 329 7.80 30.60 -17.27
CA ALA A 329 8.49 29.94 -16.16
C ALA A 329 8.74 30.85 -14.95
N ARG A 330 9.18 32.10 -15.17
CA ARG A 330 9.42 33.06 -14.08
C ARG A 330 8.13 33.43 -13.35
N PHE A 331 7.08 33.73 -14.11
CA PHE A 331 5.81 34.18 -13.54
C PHE A 331 5.19 33.10 -12.64
N LEU A 332 5.19 31.86 -13.11
CA LEU A 332 4.71 30.71 -12.34
C LEU A 332 5.56 30.42 -11.10
N TRP A 333 6.88 30.64 -11.19
CA TRP A 333 7.79 30.54 -10.04
C TRP A 333 7.51 31.62 -8.99
N GLU A 334 7.52 32.90 -9.36
CA GLU A 334 7.33 34.01 -8.43
C GLU A 334 5.96 33.94 -7.73
N ALA A 335 4.93 33.55 -8.46
CA ALA A 335 3.57 33.39 -7.95
C ALA A 335 3.44 32.23 -6.93
N THR A 336 3.97 31.06 -7.29
CA THR A 336 3.93 29.86 -6.44
C THR A 336 4.78 30.05 -5.19
N PHE A 337 5.98 30.59 -5.36
CA PHE A 337 6.94 30.80 -4.28
C PHE A 337 6.51 31.95 -3.34
N SER A 338 5.89 33.01 -3.84
CA SER A 338 5.33 34.08 -3.00
C SER A 338 4.19 33.58 -2.09
N SER A 339 3.28 32.77 -2.66
CA SER A 339 2.19 32.17 -1.91
C SER A 339 2.68 31.18 -0.85
N PHE A 340 3.72 30.41 -1.18
CA PHE A 340 4.39 29.51 -0.26
C PHE A 340 5.07 30.25 0.91
N ARG A 341 5.82 31.33 0.64
CA ARG A 341 6.44 32.15 1.69
C ARG A 341 5.41 32.78 2.63
N GLN A 342 4.27 33.20 2.09
CA GLN A 342 3.19 33.77 2.88
C GLN A 342 2.58 32.72 3.82
N LEU A 343 2.32 31.50 3.34
CA LEU A 343 1.85 30.38 4.14
C LEU A 343 2.85 30.00 5.25
N ALA A 344 4.12 29.86 4.89
CA ALA A 344 5.18 29.49 5.83
C ALA A 344 5.36 30.53 6.94
N THR A 345 5.32 31.82 6.59
CA THR A 345 5.35 32.94 7.55
C THR A 345 4.13 32.93 8.48
N GLN A 346 2.93 32.62 7.96
CA GLN A 346 1.70 32.56 8.76
C GLN A 346 1.68 31.38 9.75
N MET A 347 2.40 30.31 9.43
CA MET A 347 2.60 29.14 10.29
C MET A 347 3.81 29.27 11.24
N GLY A 348 4.48 30.42 11.26
CA GLY A 348 5.61 30.68 12.17
C GLY A 348 6.97 30.18 11.67
N HIS A 349 7.05 29.75 10.42
CA HIS A 349 8.26 29.24 9.75
C HIS A 349 8.59 30.10 8.52
N PRO A 350 9.01 31.37 8.68
CA PRO A 350 9.35 32.22 7.54
C PRO A 350 10.46 31.58 6.69
N CYS A 351 10.21 31.49 5.39
CA CYS A 351 11.14 30.90 4.42
C CYS A 351 11.68 32.00 3.52
N GLU A 352 12.97 32.29 3.59
CA GLU A 352 13.65 33.29 2.77
C GLU A 352 14.50 32.66 1.66
N ASP A 353 14.86 31.38 1.81
CA ASP A 353 15.68 30.61 0.88
C ASP A 353 15.15 29.19 0.63
N ARG A 354 15.75 28.50 -0.35
CA ARG A 354 15.38 27.14 -0.79
C ARG A 354 15.51 26.10 0.33
N ALA A 355 16.57 26.17 1.13
CA ALA A 355 16.82 25.19 2.20
C ALA A 355 15.81 25.33 3.34
N GLN A 356 15.33 26.54 3.61
CA GLN A 356 14.25 26.79 4.57
C GLN A 356 12.90 26.30 4.02
N ALA A 357 12.64 26.49 2.73
CA ALA A 357 11.43 25.99 2.07
C ALA A 357 11.35 24.45 2.09
N GLU A 358 12.44 23.76 1.79
CA GLU A 358 12.55 22.30 1.84
C GLU A 358 12.31 21.76 3.26
N LYS A 359 12.85 22.41 4.29
CA LYS A 359 12.62 22.04 5.70
C LYS A 359 11.17 22.25 6.14
N PHE A 360 10.54 23.34 5.71
CA PHE A 360 9.13 23.61 6.03
C PHE A 360 8.19 22.63 5.33
N ALA A 361 8.53 22.20 4.10
CA ALA A 361 7.78 21.16 3.41
C ALA A 361 7.83 19.82 4.14
N TRP A 362 9.02 19.46 4.62
CA TRP A 362 9.22 18.25 5.40
C TRP A 362 8.43 18.28 6.72
N PHE A 363 8.36 19.46 7.36
CA PHE A 363 7.52 19.70 8.53
C PHE A 363 6.03 19.47 8.24
N LEU A 364 5.51 19.97 7.12
CA LEU A 364 4.10 19.77 6.72
C LEU A 364 3.75 18.30 6.44
N GLU A 365 4.70 17.54 5.88
CA GLU A 365 4.52 16.13 5.53
C GLU A 365 4.50 15.21 6.76
N TYR A 366 5.31 15.53 7.78
CA TYR A 366 5.50 14.66 8.95
C TYR A 366 4.54 14.96 10.11
N ASP A 367 4.29 16.23 10.44
CA ASP A 367 3.59 16.61 11.69
C ASP A 367 2.06 16.70 11.53
N HIS A 368 1.53 16.66 10.30
CA HIS A 368 0.09 16.80 10.00
C HIS A 368 -0.55 15.60 9.29
N GLY A 369 0.10 14.43 9.30
CA GLY A 369 -0.52 13.13 9.02
C GLY A 369 -1.29 13.07 7.69
N GLY A 370 -0.63 13.37 6.57
CA GLY A 370 -1.20 13.22 5.23
C GLY A 370 -2.29 14.24 4.84
N LYS A 371 -2.78 15.07 5.77
CA LYS A 371 -3.74 16.16 5.46
C LYS A 371 -3.12 17.32 4.68
N ALA A 372 -1.79 17.36 4.55
CA ALA A 372 -1.04 18.38 3.83
C ALA A 372 -0.43 17.90 2.49
N LEU A 373 -0.87 16.76 1.94
CA LEU A 373 -0.36 16.17 0.69
C LEU A 373 -0.25 17.17 -0.49
N HIS A 374 -1.11 18.20 -0.52
CA HIS A 374 -1.15 19.20 -1.58
C HIS A 374 -0.08 20.30 -1.43
N ALA A 375 0.31 20.66 -0.20
CA ALA A 375 1.41 21.60 0.03
C ALA A 375 2.75 20.97 -0.40
N THR A 376 2.91 19.67 -0.15
CA THR A 376 4.03 18.86 -0.63
C THR A 376 4.03 18.77 -2.16
N GLY A 377 2.87 18.49 -2.79
CA GLY A 377 2.76 18.44 -4.25
C GLY A 377 2.99 19.78 -4.98
N MET A 378 2.63 20.91 -4.35
CA MET A 378 2.97 22.26 -4.85
C MET A 378 4.46 22.56 -4.73
N LEU A 379 5.10 22.03 -3.69
CA LEU A 379 6.52 22.21 -3.44
C LEU A 379 7.37 21.35 -4.37
N ASP A 380 6.97 20.11 -4.63
CA ASP A 380 7.59 19.25 -5.64
C ASP A 380 7.48 19.89 -7.04
N PHE A 381 6.34 20.52 -7.34
CA PHE A 381 6.17 21.27 -8.58
C PHE A 381 7.10 22.50 -8.64
N GLY A 382 7.20 23.27 -7.55
CA GLY A 382 8.09 24.42 -7.46
C GLY A 382 9.58 24.04 -7.53
N LEU A 383 10.00 23.00 -6.82
CA LEU A 383 11.37 22.47 -6.82
C LEU A 383 11.73 21.87 -8.18
N GLY A 384 10.81 21.15 -8.83
CA GLY A 384 11.00 20.64 -10.19
C GLY A 384 11.14 21.76 -11.23
N MET A 385 10.44 22.89 -11.04
CA MET A 385 10.64 24.08 -11.88
C MET A 385 12.00 24.76 -11.62
N LEU A 386 12.48 24.76 -10.38
CA LEU A 386 13.80 25.28 -10.00
C LEU A 386 14.93 24.49 -10.65
N GLU A 387 14.88 23.17 -10.53
CA GLU A 387 15.85 22.26 -11.15
C GLU A 387 15.85 22.44 -12.68
N HIS A 388 14.66 22.51 -13.28
CA HIS A 388 14.54 22.74 -14.73
C HIS A 388 15.10 24.10 -15.18
N ALA A 389 14.97 25.14 -14.36
CA ALA A 389 15.50 26.47 -14.64
C ALA A 389 17.02 26.57 -14.42
N GLU A 390 17.55 25.88 -13.41
CA GLU A 390 18.99 25.76 -13.11
C GLU A 390 19.72 24.96 -14.20
N GLU A 391 19.15 23.83 -14.64
CA GLU A 391 19.67 23.00 -15.73
C GLU A 391 19.80 23.76 -17.06
N ARG A 392 18.93 24.76 -17.27
CA ARG A 392 18.92 25.60 -18.48
C ARG A 392 19.68 26.92 -18.33
N GLY A 393 20.39 27.12 -17.21
CA GLY A 393 21.22 28.31 -16.96
C GLY A 393 20.42 29.62 -16.82
N LEU A 394 19.12 29.53 -16.54
CA LEU A 394 18.20 30.67 -16.48
C LEU A 394 18.35 31.50 -15.20
N SER A 395 18.95 30.92 -14.16
CA SER A 395 19.19 31.57 -12.87
C SER A 395 20.27 32.67 -12.89
N GLN A 396 20.97 32.86 -14.01
CA GLN A 396 22.09 33.81 -14.15
C GLN A 396 21.91 34.83 -15.29
N ASP A 397 20.74 34.91 -15.93
CA ASP A 397 20.49 35.79 -17.08
C ASP A 397 20.09 37.22 -16.63
N PRO A 398 20.87 38.28 -16.93
CA PRO A 398 20.58 39.65 -16.50
C PRO A 398 19.51 40.37 -17.35
N GLU A 399 19.11 39.84 -18.51
CA GLU A 399 18.01 40.41 -19.33
C GLU A 399 16.61 39.98 -18.87
N PHE A 400 16.54 39.34 -17.70
CA PHE A 400 15.31 38.98 -17.00
C PHE A 400 14.62 40.25 -16.41
N ALA A 401 14.12 41.14 -17.27
CA ALA A 401 13.28 42.29 -16.90
C ALA A 401 12.12 42.40 -17.91
N TRP A 402 10.88 42.36 -17.40
CA TRP A 402 9.64 42.16 -18.16
C TRP A 402 8.88 43.45 -18.50
N THR A 403 7.88 43.32 -19.38
CA THR A 403 6.59 44.04 -19.22
C THR A 403 5.39 43.08 -19.18
N LEU A 404 4.46 43.38 -18.26
CA LEU A 404 3.34 42.58 -17.72
C LEU A 404 2.09 42.42 -18.63
N GLU A 405 2.10 42.91 -19.87
CA GLU A 405 0.88 43.04 -20.67
C GLU A 405 0.46 41.77 -21.45
N GLU A 406 1.30 40.74 -21.52
CA GLU A 406 1.12 39.66 -22.51
C GLU A 406 0.34 38.42 -22.03
N PHE A 407 0.00 38.30 -20.73
CA PHE A 407 -0.58 37.04 -20.20
C PHE A 407 -1.80 37.20 -19.28
N PRO A 408 -2.96 37.63 -19.79
CA PRO A 408 -4.17 37.87 -18.98
C PRO A 408 -4.73 36.61 -18.30
N LEU A 409 -4.57 35.44 -18.92
CA LEU A 409 -5.16 34.18 -18.44
C LEU A 409 -4.38 33.59 -17.25
N ALA A 410 -3.05 33.62 -17.34
CA ALA A 410 -2.16 33.13 -16.27
C ALA A 410 -2.27 34.01 -15.02
N ILE A 411 -2.38 35.34 -15.21
CA ILE A 411 -2.60 36.30 -14.11
C ILE A 411 -3.93 36.02 -13.40
N LYS A 412 -5.00 35.75 -14.15
CA LYS A 412 -6.32 35.50 -13.58
C LYS A 412 -6.34 34.22 -12.73
N GLU A 413 -5.72 33.14 -13.20
CA GLU A 413 -5.70 31.87 -12.46
C GLU A 413 -4.73 31.88 -11.28
N VAL A 414 -3.56 32.50 -11.41
CA VAL A 414 -2.62 32.68 -10.29
C VAL A 414 -3.25 33.53 -9.18
N THR A 415 -3.95 34.61 -9.54
CA THR A 415 -4.64 35.46 -8.55
C THR A 415 -5.76 34.69 -7.84
N ARG A 416 -6.42 33.76 -8.55
CA ARG A 416 -7.46 32.88 -7.99
C ARG A 416 -6.87 31.85 -7.02
N ILE A 417 -5.75 31.22 -7.38
CA ILE A 417 -5.02 30.28 -6.53
C ILE A 417 -4.51 30.96 -5.24
N ALA A 418 -3.96 32.18 -5.36
CA ALA A 418 -3.50 32.96 -4.20
C ALA A 418 -4.67 33.31 -3.25
N ALA A 419 -5.86 33.60 -3.79
CA ALA A 419 -7.05 33.85 -2.98
C ALA A 419 -7.52 32.58 -2.23
N SER A 420 -7.50 31.42 -2.88
CA SER A 420 -7.83 30.13 -2.25
C SER A 420 -6.84 29.73 -1.15
N LEU A 421 -5.55 30.00 -1.34
CA LEU A 421 -4.52 29.76 -0.31
C LEU A 421 -4.69 30.68 0.91
N SER A 422 -5.07 31.94 0.68
CA SER A 422 -5.38 32.89 1.75
C SER A 422 -6.63 32.49 2.54
N ALA A 423 -7.61 31.87 1.90
CA ALA A 423 -8.79 31.31 2.55
C ALA A 423 -8.46 30.06 3.39
N PHE A 424 -7.65 29.13 2.85
CA PHE A 424 -7.17 27.95 3.56
C PHE A 424 -6.32 28.31 4.79
N ALA A 425 -5.41 29.28 4.65
CA ALA A 425 -4.60 29.75 5.78
C ALA A 425 -5.44 30.37 6.91
N LYS A 426 -6.61 30.96 6.59
CA LYS A 426 -7.55 31.47 7.60
C LYS A 426 -8.32 30.35 8.30
N SER A 427 -8.64 29.25 7.61
CA SER A 427 -9.35 28.11 8.21
C SER A 427 -8.47 27.24 9.11
N VAL A 428 -7.15 27.23 8.88
CA VAL A 428 -6.17 26.52 9.73
C VAL A 428 -5.89 27.26 11.05
N LYS A 429 -6.24 28.55 11.17
CA LYS A 429 -6.03 29.37 12.39
C LYS A 429 -7.21 29.36 13.38
N SER A 430 -8.38 28.87 12.97
CA SER A 430 -9.58 28.71 13.81
C SER A 430 -9.69 27.30 14.35
#